data_AF-A0A3M1S5E8-F1
#
_entry.id   AF-A0A3M1S5E8-F1
#
_cell.length_a   1.000
_cell.length_b   1.000
_cell.length_c   1.000
_cell.angle_alpha   90.00
_cell.angle_beta   90.00
_cell.angle_gamma   90.00
#
_symmetry.space_group_name_H-M   'P 1'
#
loop_
_entity.id
_entity.type
_entity.pdbx_description
1 polymer ?
#
loop_
_entity_poly.entity_id
_entity_poly.type
_entity_poly.pdbx_seq_one_letter_code
_entity_poly.pdbx_strand_id
1 'polypeptide(L)'
;MSVQHNCEEHKNLRELVEKIESKLDEMHAFMVETRVIYDAHQRRLDRLESEVFGNGKPGIATQIRAVLWIASGCLGFLALIACQLIASWLS
;
A
#
# COMPACT_ATOMS: atom_id res chain seq x y z
N MET A 1 -32.08 47.12 -30.64
CA MET A 1 -30.87 46.91 -29.80
C MET A 1 -31.02 45.75 -28.81
N SER A 2 -32.21 45.44 -28.28
CA SER A 2 -32.41 44.34 -27.30
C SER A 2 -32.25 42.92 -27.85
N VAL A 3 -32.59 42.68 -29.12
CA VAL A 3 -32.54 41.33 -29.73
C VAL A 3 -31.11 40.86 -30.04
N GLN A 4 -30.20 41.77 -30.42
CA GLN A 4 -28.79 41.44 -30.66
C GLN A 4 -28.06 41.08 -29.37
N HIS A 5 -28.33 41.79 -28.27
CA HIS A 5 -27.74 41.52 -26.96
C HIS A 5 -28.11 40.11 -26.44
N ASN A 6 -29.37 39.69 -26.62
CA ASN A 6 -29.83 38.37 -26.16
C ASN A 6 -29.19 37.23 -26.98
N CYS A 7 -28.91 37.46 -28.27
CA CYS A 7 -28.25 36.48 -29.13
C CYS A 7 -26.75 36.31 -28.81
N GLU A 8 -26.07 37.39 -28.42
CA GLU A 8 -24.68 37.33 -27.92
C GLU A 8 -24.58 36.58 -26.58
N GLU A 9 -25.52 36.84 -25.66
CA GLU A 9 -25.55 36.14 -24.37
C GLU A 9 -25.71 34.62 -24.55
N HIS A 10 -26.60 34.19 -25.45
CA HIS A 10 -26.78 32.78 -25.76
C HIS A 10 -25.56 32.13 -26.44
N LYS A 11 -24.79 32.88 -27.23
CA LYS A 11 -23.53 32.38 -27.81
C LYS A 11 -22.46 32.18 -26.76
N ASN A 12 -22.27 33.16 -25.88
CA ASN A 12 -21.31 33.06 -24.77
C ASN A 12 -21.65 31.91 -23.83
N LEU A 13 -22.95 31.68 -23.56
CA LEU A 13 -23.40 30.57 -22.74
C LEU A 13 -23.09 29.20 -23.38
N ARG A 14 -23.29 29.08 -24.71
CA ARG A 14 -22.95 27.84 -25.45
C ARG A 14 -21.45 27.56 -25.43
N GLU A 15 -20.62 28.58 -25.68
CA GLU A 15 -19.16 28.42 -25.62
C GLU A 15 -18.68 28.02 -24.22
N LEU A 16 -19.32 28.54 -23.17
CA LEU A 16 -19.01 28.16 -21.79
C LEU A 16 -19.37 26.70 -21.51
N VAL A 17 -20.55 26.27 -21.96
CA VAL A 17 -21.01 24.88 -21.80
C VAL A 17 -20.08 23.91 -22.54
N GLU A 18 -19.69 24.21 -23.79
CA GLU A 18 -18.76 23.39 -24.55
C GLU A 18 -17.38 23.29 -23.88
N LYS A 19 -16.87 24.39 -23.32
CA LYS A 19 -15.62 24.38 -22.54
C LYS A 19 -15.74 23.53 -21.28
N ILE A 20 -16.87 23.60 -20.59
CA ILE A 20 -17.10 22.80 -19.38
C ILE A 20 -17.19 21.31 -19.74
N GLU A 21 -17.91 20.97 -20.80
CA GLU A 21 -18.06 19.60 -21.29
C GLU A 21 -16.70 19.00 -21.68
N SER A 22 -15.88 19.75 -22.43
CA SER A 22 -14.51 19.35 -22.77
C SER A 22 -13.64 19.12 -21.52
N LYS A 23 -13.78 19.95 -20.48
CA LYS A 23 -13.04 19.78 -19.22
C LYS A 23 -13.52 18.58 -18.42
N LEU A 24 -14.81 18.29 -18.47
CA LEU A 24 -15.40 17.08 -17.86
C LEU A 24 -14.89 15.81 -18.54
N ASP A 25 -14.79 15.80 -19.87
CA ASP A 25 -14.24 14.67 -20.61
C ASP A 25 -12.76 14.43 -20.28
N GLU A 26 -11.95 15.49 -20.18
CA GLU A 26 -10.57 15.41 -19.73
C GLU A 26 -10.47 14.83 -18.29
N MET A 27 -11.34 15.27 -17.38
CA MET A 27 -11.39 14.74 -16.01
C MET A 27 -11.81 13.27 -15.98
N HIS A 28 -12.75 12.87 -16.82
CA HIS A 28 -13.18 11.47 -16.92
C HIS A 28 -12.04 10.60 -17.44
N ALA A 29 -11.30 11.05 -18.45
CA ALA A 29 -10.12 10.36 -18.95
C ALA A 29 -9.07 10.18 -17.84
N PHE A 30 -8.78 11.24 -17.09
CA PHE A 30 -7.84 11.20 -15.97
C PHE A 30 -8.29 10.25 -14.85
N MET A 31 -9.59 10.23 -14.54
CA MET A 31 -10.15 9.33 -13.52
C MET A 31 -10.00 7.86 -13.93
N VAL A 32 -10.23 7.55 -15.20
CA VAL A 32 -10.03 6.20 -15.74
C VAL A 32 -8.57 5.79 -15.65
N GLU A 33 -7.65 6.67 -16.04
CA GLU A 33 -6.20 6.42 -15.94
C GLU A 33 -5.76 6.17 -14.49
N THR A 34 -6.25 6.99 -13.56
CA THR A 34 -5.95 6.85 -12.13
C THR A 34 -6.42 5.50 -11.59
N ARG A 35 -7.61 5.03 -12.01
CA ARG A 35 -8.12 3.71 -11.62
C ARG A 35 -7.22 2.59 -12.12
N VAL A 36 -6.74 2.67 -13.36
CA VAL A 36 -5.81 1.68 -13.93
C VAL A 36 -4.49 1.62 -13.16
N ILE A 37 -3.94 2.78 -12.79
CA ILE A 37 -2.73 2.87 -11.98
C ILE A 37 -2.96 2.26 -10.59
N TYR A 38 -4.08 2.59 -9.95
CA TYR A 38 -4.42 2.08 -8.63
C TYR A 38 -4.60 0.55 -8.61
N ASP A 39 -5.26 -0.02 -9.62
CA ASP A 39 -5.41 -1.48 -9.76
C ASP A 39 -4.05 -2.18 -9.88
N ALA A 40 -3.10 -1.58 -10.60
CA ALA A 40 -1.74 -2.10 -10.71
C ALA A 40 -0.98 -2.06 -9.36
N HIS A 41 -1.17 -1.01 -8.57
CA HIS A 41 -0.60 -0.91 -7.23
C HIS A 41 -1.25 -1.88 -6.24
N GLN A 42 -2.57 -2.04 -6.29
CA GLN A 42 -3.29 -2.97 -5.42
C GLN A 42 -2.76 -4.40 -5.57
N ARG A 43 -2.60 -4.89 -6.81
CA ARG A 43 -2.03 -6.23 -7.06
C ARG A 43 -0.60 -6.40 -6.55
N ARG A 44 0.18 -5.32 -6.48
CA ARG A 44 1.53 -5.36 -5.90
C ARG A 44 1.48 -5.42 -4.39
N LEU A 45 0.58 -4.66 -3.77
CA LEU A 45 0.34 -4.69 -2.33
C LEU A 45 -0.17 -6.07 -1.90
N ASP A 46 -1.15 -6.64 -2.60
CA ASP A 46 -1.69 -7.97 -2.28
C ASP A 46 -0.59 -9.04 -2.33
N ARG A 47 0.35 -8.95 -3.28
CA ARG A 47 1.50 -9.86 -3.35
C ARG A 47 2.44 -9.67 -2.15
N LEU A 48 2.79 -8.43 -1.82
CA LEU A 48 3.64 -8.14 -0.66
C LEU A 48 2.99 -8.60 0.65
N GLU A 49 1.70 -8.35 0.82
CA GLU A 49 0.94 -8.79 1.99
C GLU A 49 0.92 -10.32 2.08
N SER A 50 0.70 -11.00 0.95
CA SER A 50 0.71 -12.46 0.88
C SER A 50 2.07 -13.07 1.25
N GLU A 51 3.17 -12.36 1.02
CA GLU A 51 4.53 -12.82 1.30
C GLU A 51 4.94 -12.51 2.75
N VAL A 52 4.55 -11.34 3.26
CA VAL A 52 4.81 -10.90 4.64
C VAL A 52 4.01 -11.72 5.64
N PHE A 53 2.69 -11.81 5.43
CA PHE A 53 1.77 -12.45 6.38
C PHE A 53 1.50 -13.91 6.06
N GLY A 54 1.68 -14.31 4.80
CA GLY A 54 1.44 -15.67 4.36
C GLY A 54 -0.05 -15.93 4.20
N ASN A 55 -0.50 -16.14 2.97
CA ASN A 55 -1.91 -16.38 2.62
C ASN A 55 -2.33 -17.81 3.01
N GLY A 56 -2.41 -18.11 4.31
CA GLY A 56 -2.68 -19.44 4.87
C GLY A 56 -1.44 -20.32 5.12
N LYS A 57 -0.22 -19.78 4.93
CA LYS A 57 1.07 -20.39 5.29
C LYS A 57 1.78 -19.47 6.28
N PRO A 58 2.74 -19.95 7.10
CA PRO A 58 3.51 -19.06 7.97
C PRO A 58 4.32 -18.07 7.11
N GLY A 59 3.90 -16.80 7.11
CA GLY A 59 4.59 -15.71 6.43
C GLY A 59 5.96 -15.41 7.03
N ILE A 60 6.73 -14.56 6.35
CA ILE A 60 8.09 -14.19 6.76
C ILE A 60 8.13 -13.69 8.21
N ALA A 61 7.12 -12.93 8.65
CA ALA A 61 7.04 -12.44 10.02
C ALA A 61 6.97 -13.59 11.06
N THR A 62 6.20 -14.64 10.76
CA THR A 62 6.08 -15.83 11.63
C THR A 62 7.37 -16.64 11.63
N GLN A 63 8.03 -16.78 10.48
CA GLN A 63 9.29 -17.50 10.36
C GLN A 63 10.42 -16.81 11.14
N ILE A 64 10.53 -15.48 11.03
CA ILE A 64 11.51 -14.69 11.79
C ILE A 64 11.26 -14.84 13.30
N ARG A 65 9.99 -14.77 13.74
CA ARG A 65 9.64 -14.99 15.14
C ARG A 65 10.03 -16.38 15.63
N ALA A 66 9.84 -17.41 14.81
CA ALA A 66 10.24 -18.78 15.15
C ALA A 66 11.76 -18.91 15.30
N VAL A 67 12.53 -18.34 14.37
CA VAL A 67 14.01 -18.34 14.45
C VAL A 67 14.51 -17.61 15.69
N LEU A 68 13.92 -16.46 16.02
CA LEU A 68 14.28 -15.70 17.23
C LEU A 68 14.03 -16.53 18.50
N TRP A 69 12.90 -17.23 18.57
CA TRP A 69 12.56 -18.04 19.73
C TRP A 69 13.54 -19.20 19.93
N ILE A 70 13.90 -19.90 18.84
CA ILE A 70 14.92 -20.95 18.86
C ILE A 70 16.27 -20.39 19.32
N ALA A 71 16.69 -19.25 18.75
CA ALA A 71 17.95 -18.60 19.11
C ALA A 71 18.01 -18.23 20.60
N SER A 72 16.90 -17.68 21.15
CA SER A 72 16.80 -17.40 22.59
C SER A 72 16.91 -18.65 23.45
N GLY A 73 16.30 -19.77 23.04
CA GLY A 73 16.42 -21.05 23.73
C GLY A 73 17.86 -21.57 23.74
N CYS A 74 18.55 -21.52 22.60
CA CYS A 74 19.95 -21.91 22.50
C CYS A 74 20.87 -21.05 23.39
N LEU A 75 20.67 -19.74 23.39
CA LEU A 75 21.41 -18.82 24.26
C LEU A 75 21.17 -19.11 25.75
N GLY A 76 19.92 -19.36 26.14
CA GLY A 76 19.60 -19.75 27.52
C GLY A 76 20.26 -21.06 27.93
N PHE A 77 20.28 -22.05 27.04
CA PHE A 77 20.94 -23.32 27.29
C PHE A 77 22.47 -23.16 27.43
N LEU A 78 23.10 -22.35 26.57
CA LEU A 78 24.52 -22.03 26.70
C LEU A 78 24.83 -21.32 28.03
N ALA A 79 23.95 -20.42 28.49
CA ALA A 79 24.10 -19.76 29.78
C ALA A 79 24.06 -20.75 30.95
N LEU A 80 23.19 -21.77 30.89
CA LEU A 80 23.13 -22.83 31.90
C LEU A 80 24.41 -23.67 31.93
N ILE A 81 24.95 -24.03 30.76
CA ILE A 81 26.24 -24.75 30.67
C ILE A 81 27.37 -23.89 31.27
N ALA A 82 27.42 -22.60 30.92
CA ALA A 82 28.43 -21.70 31.46
C ALA A 82 28.32 -21.58 32.99
N CYS A 83 27.10 -21.53 33.53
CA CYS A 83 26.86 -21.52 34.97
C CYS A 83 27.37 -22.80 35.64
N GLN A 84 27.07 -23.98 35.06
CA GLN A 84 27.56 -25.26 35.56
C GLN A 84 29.09 -25.35 35.52
N LEU A 85 29.71 -24.84 34.45
CA LEU A 85 31.16 -24.81 34.32
C LEU A 85 31.76 -23.98 35.45
N ILE A 86 31.28 -22.75 35.67
CA ILE A 86 31.76 -21.87 36.74
C ILE A 86 31.53 -22.51 38.12
N ALA A 87 30.35 -23.11 38.35
CA ALA A 87 30.06 -23.82 39.60
C ALA A 87 31.05 -24.97 39.86
N SER A 88 31.46 -25.70 38.82
CA SER A 88 32.43 -26.79 38.94
C SER A 88 33.85 -26.34 39.26
N TRP A 89 34.21 -25.07 38.98
CA TRP A 89 35.50 -24.49 39.36
C TRP A 89 35.52 -23.95 40.80
N LEU A 90 34.34 -23.62 41.36
CA LEU A 90 34.18 -23.07 42.70
C LEU A 90 33.94 -24.16 43.77
N SER A 91 33.51 -25.36 43.37
CA SER A 91 33.41 -26.56 44.20
C SER A 91 34.73 -27.29 44.31
#